data_AF-A0A2E5Z0Z5-F1
#
_entry.id   AF-A0A2E5Z0Z5-F1
#
_cell.length_a   1.000
_cell.length_b   1.000
_cell.length_c   1.000
_cell.angle_alpha   90.00
_cell.angle_beta   90.00
_cell.angle_gamma   90.00
#
_symmetry.space_group_name_H-M   'P 1'
#
loop_
_entity.id
_entity.type
_entity.pdbx_description
1 polymer ?
#
loop_
_entity_poly.entity_id
_entity_poly.type
_entity_poly.pdbx_seq_one_letter_code
_entity_poly.pdbx_strand_id
1 'polypeptide(L)'
;MLVLDIIVVVVSLVYVFAGWYTNENNAKHLFAGYREMSKSEREKYDIKAILKFFKPFIINLGILTMLAYFSISFLFDYITALFVWIGIETIALAYLVIKLNKLKVNK
;
A
#
# COMPACT_ATOMS: atom_id res chain seq x y z
N MET A 1 -3.51 -18.05 16.95
CA MET A 1 -2.15 -17.82 16.41
C MET A 1 -2.14 -18.11 14.92
N LEU A 2 -2.12 -19.38 14.49
CA LEU A 2 -2.01 -19.75 13.06
C LEU A 2 -2.95 -19.00 12.10
N VAL A 3 -4.23 -18.82 12.46
CA VAL A 3 -5.19 -18.07 11.62
C VAL A 3 -4.76 -16.60 11.43
N LEU A 4 -4.23 -15.96 12.46
CA LEU A 4 -3.72 -14.58 12.39
C LEU A 4 -2.44 -14.51 11.56
N ASP A 5 -1.54 -15.47 11.72
CA ASP A 5 -0.30 -15.56 10.94
C ASP A 5 -0.62 -15.70 9.44
N ILE A 6 -1.61 -16.53 9.10
CA ILE A 6 -2.12 -16.67 7.73
C ILE A 6 -2.70 -15.34 7.23
N ILE A 7 -3.47 -14.63 8.06
CA ILE A 7 -4.02 -13.32 7.68
C ILE A 7 -2.90 -12.34 7.35
N VAL A 8 -1.86 -12.24 8.18
CA VAL A 8 -0.71 -11.35 7.94
C VAL A 8 -0.03 -11.71 6.61
N VAL A 9 0.24 -12.99 6.37
CA VAL A 9 0.87 -13.45 5.10
C VAL A 9 -0.02 -13.12 3.89
N VAL A 10 -1.33 -13.37 3.98
CA VAL A 10 -2.28 -13.09 2.89
C VAL A 10 -2.35 -11.60 2.59
N VAL A 11 -2.45 -10.74 3.61
CA VAL A 11 -2.47 -9.27 3.44
C VAL A 11 -1.17 -8.78 2.80
N SER A 12 -0.02 -9.26 3.26
CA SER A 12 1.28 -8.93 2.67
C SER A 12 1.39 -9.36 1.21
N LEU A 13 0.87 -10.54 0.86
CA LEU A 13 0.80 -10.99 -0.52
C LEU A 13 -0.12 -10.09 -1.36
N VAL A 14 -1.27 -9.66 -0.83
CA VAL A 14 -2.16 -8.71 -1.52
C VAL A 14 -1.42 -7.41 -1.86
N TYR A 15 -0.63 -6.88 -0.93
CA TYR A 15 0.19 -5.68 -1.19
C TYR A 15 1.26 -5.90 -2.26
N VAL A 16 1.99 -7.02 -2.18
CA VAL A 16 3.00 -7.38 -3.20
C VAL A 16 2.35 -7.53 -4.58
N PHE A 17 1.24 -8.27 -4.68
CA PHE A 17 0.52 -8.46 -5.92
C PHE A 17 -0.09 -7.15 -6.45
N ALA A 18 -0.62 -6.30 -5.59
CA ALA A 18 -1.12 -4.98 -5.99
C ALA A 18 0.00 -4.14 -6.61
N GLY A 19 1.17 -4.08 -5.98
CA GLY A 19 2.30 -3.34 -6.52
C GLY A 19 2.87 -3.94 -7.81
N TRP A 20 2.89 -5.27 -7.93
CA TRP A 20 3.39 -5.95 -9.13
C TRP A 20 2.43 -5.82 -10.33
N TYR A 21 1.12 -6.01 -10.10
CA TYR A 21 0.09 -5.98 -11.12
C TYR A 21 -0.22 -4.57 -11.63
N THR A 22 -0.10 -3.54 -10.79
CA THR A 22 -0.44 -2.17 -11.16
C THR A 22 0.54 -1.61 -12.21
N ASN A 23 -0.01 -1.07 -13.29
CA ASN A 23 0.69 -0.45 -14.42
C ASN A 23 -0.17 0.66 -15.07
N GLU A 24 0.39 1.36 -16.06
CA GLU A 24 -0.29 2.51 -16.72
C GLU A 24 -1.63 2.14 -17.35
N ASN A 25 -1.79 0.90 -17.85
CA ASN A 25 -2.99 0.46 -18.54
C ASN A 25 -4.15 0.17 -17.57
N ASN A 26 -3.85 -0.35 -16.38
CA ASN A 26 -4.86 -0.78 -15.40
C ASN A 26 -5.02 0.16 -14.20
N ALA A 27 -4.13 1.14 -14.03
CA ALA A 27 -4.17 2.08 -12.90
C ALA A 27 -5.54 2.78 -12.74
N LYS A 28 -6.22 3.05 -13.86
CA LYS A 28 -7.57 3.66 -13.87
C LYS A 28 -8.66 2.80 -13.23
N HIS A 29 -8.43 1.51 -13.08
CA HIS A 29 -9.38 0.59 -12.45
C HIS A 29 -9.04 0.35 -10.98
N LEU A 30 -7.77 0.46 -10.62
CA LEU A 30 -7.24 0.12 -9.30
C LEU A 30 -7.24 1.32 -8.34
N PHE A 31 -7.07 2.54 -8.86
CA PHE A 31 -7.17 3.75 -8.04
C PHE A 31 -8.60 4.31 -8.13
N ALA A 32 -9.44 4.04 -7.12
CA ALA A 32 -10.85 4.46 -7.11
C ALA A 32 -11.02 5.96 -7.37
N GLY A 33 -10.20 6.82 -6.73
CA GLY A 33 -10.24 8.26 -6.97
C GLY A 33 -9.85 8.65 -8.41
N TYR A 34 -8.90 7.95 -9.03
CA TYR A 34 -8.54 8.20 -10.43
C TYR A 34 -9.59 7.66 -11.41
N ARG A 35 -10.29 6.58 -11.04
CA ARG A 35 -11.38 5.99 -11.83
C ARG A 35 -12.57 6.94 -11.96
N GLU A 36 -12.89 7.63 -10.88
CA GLU A 36 -14.04 8.55 -10.80
C GLU A 36 -13.78 9.90 -11.47
N MET A 37 -12.52 10.32 -11.56
CA MET A 37 -12.13 11.54 -12.27
C MET A 37 -12.57 11.52 -13.73
N SER A 38 -12.99 12.68 -14.24
CA SER A 38 -13.17 12.92 -15.67
C SER A 38 -11.83 12.81 -16.42
N LYS A 39 -11.85 12.67 -17.76
CA LYS A 39 -10.62 12.60 -18.56
C LYS A 39 -9.72 13.83 -18.35
N SER A 40 -10.31 15.02 -18.35
CA SER A 40 -9.59 16.29 -18.14
C SER A 40 -8.98 16.43 -16.73
N GLU A 41 -9.59 15.82 -15.72
CA GLU A 41 -9.01 15.78 -14.37
C GLU A 41 -7.85 14.79 -14.27
N ARG A 42 -7.95 13.62 -14.91
CA ARG A 42 -6.87 12.62 -14.94
C ARG A 42 -5.61 13.14 -15.60
N GLU A 43 -5.74 14.00 -16.61
CA GLU A 43 -4.62 14.65 -17.29
C GLU A 43 -3.82 15.59 -16.37
N LYS A 44 -4.38 16.00 -15.22
CA LYS A 44 -3.69 16.77 -14.18
C LYS A 44 -2.80 15.91 -13.28
N TYR A 45 -2.73 14.60 -13.50
CA TYR A 45 -1.93 13.69 -12.68
C TYR A 45 -0.84 13.04 -13.51
N ASP A 46 0.39 13.02 -12.98
CA ASP A 46 1.49 12.26 -13.57
C ASP A 46 1.37 10.80 -13.13
N ILE A 47 0.68 10.00 -13.96
CA ILE A 47 0.48 8.58 -13.67
C ILE A 47 1.79 7.82 -13.59
N LYS A 48 2.83 8.23 -14.33
CA LYS A 48 4.14 7.58 -14.29
C LYS A 48 4.84 7.85 -12.98
N ALA A 49 4.80 9.10 -12.49
CA ALA A 49 5.32 9.45 -11.17
C ALA A 49 4.56 8.74 -10.04
N ILE A 50 3.22 8.66 -10.14
CA ILE A 50 2.39 7.90 -9.20
C ILE A 50 2.84 6.44 -9.15
N LEU A 51 2.94 5.76 -10.29
CA LEU A 51 3.32 4.35 -10.34
C LEU A 51 4.76 4.12 -9.86
N LYS A 52 5.69 5.02 -10.22
CA LYS A 52 7.08 4.96 -9.75
C LYS A 52 7.18 5.01 -8.23
N PHE A 53 6.30 5.75 -7.56
CA PHE A 53 6.23 5.79 -6.10
C PHE A 53 5.41 4.63 -5.51
N PHE A 54 4.18 4.43 -5.99
CA PHE A 54 3.21 3.48 -5.44
C PHE A 54 3.74 2.03 -5.45
N LYS A 55 4.31 1.58 -6.57
CA LYS A 55 4.71 0.17 -6.74
C LYS A 55 5.74 -0.27 -5.70
N PRO A 56 6.93 0.37 -5.58
CA PRO A 56 7.88 -0.02 -4.55
C PRO A 56 7.35 0.26 -3.14
N PHE A 57 6.56 1.31 -2.95
CA PHE A 57 5.97 1.62 -1.63
C PHE A 57 5.10 0.48 -1.12
N ILE A 58 4.12 0.03 -1.90
CA ILE A 58 3.17 -0.99 -1.45
C ILE A 58 3.81 -2.37 -1.34
N ILE A 59 4.76 -2.71 -2.23
CA ILE A 59 5.54 -3.96 -2.14
C ILE A 59 6.36 -3.96 -0.85
N ASN A 60 7.10 -2.88 -0.58
CA ASN A 60 7.92 -2.77 0.62
C ASN A 60 7.05 -2.75 1.88
N LEU A 61 5.87 -2.12 1.85
CA LEU A 61 4.93 -2.16 2.97
C LEU A 61 4.58 -3.60 3.32
N GLY A 62 4.11 -4.39 2.35
CA GLY A 62 3.75 -5.79 2.59
C GLY A 62 4.90 -6.65 3.11
N ILE A 63 6.10 -6.52 2.53
CA ILE A 63 7.25 -7.32 2.94
C ILE A 63 7.76 -6.89 4.33
N LEU A 64 7.97 -5.60 4.54
CA LEU A 64 8.60 -5.10 5.77
C LEU A 64 7.66 -5.21 6.98
N THR A 65 6.35 -4.97 6.83
CA THR A 65 5.41 -5.12 7.95
C THR A 65 5.20 -6.57 8.32
N MET A 66 5.22 -7.50 7.36
CA MET A 66 5.22 -8.94 7.63
C MET A 66 6.43 -9.36 8.46
N LEU A 67 7.63 -8.97 8.02
CA LEU A 67 8.87 -9.28 8.73
C LEU A 67 8.89 -8.67 10.13
N ALA A 68 8.40 -7.43 10.27
CA ALA A 68 8.25 -6.78 11.55
C ALA A 68 7.28 -7.53 12.47
N TYR A 69 6.10 -7.93 11.97
CA TYR A 69 5.12 -8.71 12.73
C TYR A 69 5.73 -9.98 13.30
N PHE A 70 6.36 -10.80 12.44
CA PHE A 70 6.97 -12.06 12.89
C PHE A 70 8.11 -11.78 13.88
N SER A 71 8.98 -10.80 13.61
CA SER A 71 10.07 -10.43 14.53
C SER A 71 9.56 -10.01 15.90
N ILE A 72 8.51 -9.18 15.96
CA ILE A 72 7.91 -8.72 17.22
C ILE A 72 7.21 -9.88 17.93
N SER A 73 6.55 -10.78 17.20
CA SER A 73 5.88 -11.95 17.78
C SER A 73 6.84 -12.95 18.45
N PHE A 74 8.15 -12.93 18.09
CA PHE A 74 9.18 -13.69 18.79
C PHE A 74 9.64 -13.02 20.10
N LEU A 75 9.46 -11.71 20.23
CA LEU A 75 9.98 -10.91 21.35
C LEU A 75 8.90 -10.52 22.36
N PHE A 76 7.64 -10.45 21.94
CA PHE A 76 6.50 -9.97 22.71
C PHE A 76 5.28 -10.87 22.52
N ASP A 77 4.22 -10.63 23.27
CA ASP A 77 2.95 -11.32 23.07
C ASP A 77 2.31 -10.99 21.72
N TYR A 78 1.44 -11.88 21.25
CA TYR A 78 0.82 -11.78 19.93
C TYR A 78 -0.11 -10.57 19.78
N ILE A 79 -0.73 -10.10 20.87
CA ILE A 79 -1.64 -8.94 20.83
C ILE A 79 -0.81 -7.70 20.57
N THR A 80 0.32 -7.56 21.26
CA THR A 80 1.29 -6.49 21.03
C THR A 80 1.81 -6.50 19.60
N ALA A 81 2.24 -7.65 19.08
CA ALA A 81 2.70 -7.78 17.69
C ALA A 81 1.63 -7.35 16.67
N LEU A 82 0.38 -7.76 16.90
CA LEU A 82 -0.76 -7.41 16.05
C LEU A 82 -1.05 -5.91 16.07
N PHE A 83 -1.10 -5.27 17.24
CA PHE A 83 -1.36 -3.83 17.33
C PHE A 83 -0.24 -3.00 16.71
N VAL A 84 1.02 -3.40 16.89
CA VAL A 84 2.15 -2.72 16.23
C VAL A 84 2.03 -2.85 14.71
N TRP A 85 1.72 -4.05 14.20
CA TRP A 85 1.51 -4.28 12.76
C TRP A 85 0.39 -3.41 12.19
N ILE A 86 -0.78 -3.39 12.82
CA ILE A 86 -1.93 -2.54 12.42
C ILE A 86 -1.55 -1.05 12.47
N GLY A 87 -0.82 -0.62 13.50
CA GLY A 87 -0.38 0.76 13.66
C GLY A 87 0.54 1.22 12.53
N ILE A 88 1.54 0.40 12.18
CA ILE A 88 2.47 0.70 11.07
C ILE A 88 1.69 0.79 9.75
N GLU A 89 0.79 -0.16 9.46
CA GLU A 89 0.01 -0.14 8.22
C GLU A 89 -0.89 1.09 8.13
N THR A 90 -1.58 1.44 9.21
CA THR A 90 -2.46 2.61 9.25
C THR A 90 -1.70 3.90 8.94
N ILE A 91 -0.54 4.11 9.57
CA ILE A 91 0.29 5.29 9.34
C ILE A 91 0.84 5.30 7.90
N ALA A 92 1.32 4.17 7.42
CA ALA A 92 1.88 4.05 6.08
C ALA A 92 0.83 4.31 4.98
N LEU A 93 -0.38 3.76 5.12
CA LEU A 93 -1.46 3.99 4.16
C LEU A 93 -1.95 5.44 4.18
N ALA A 94 -2.01 6.09 5.35
CA ALA A 94 -2.29 7.51 5.43
C ALA A 94 -1.23 8.35 4.69
N TYR A 95 0.05 8.04 4.91
CA TYR A 95 1.16 8.69 4.21
C TYR A 95 1.08 8.49 2.69
N LEU A 96 0.76 7.27 2.24
CA LEU A 96 0.59 6.94 0.82
C LEU A 96 -0.43 7.87 0.16
N VAL A 97 -1.63 8.00 0.74
CA VAL A 97 -2.69 8.86 0.20
C VAL A 97 -2.23 10.32 0.10
N ILE A 98 -1.62 10.85 1.16
CA ILE A 98 -1.10 12.22 1.17
C ILE A 98 -0.05 12.42 0.07
N LYS A 99 0.88 11.47 -0.09
CA LYS A 99 1.95 11.57 -1.07
C LYS A 99 1.43 11.47 -2.51
N LEU A 100 0.48 10.58 -2.78
CA LEU A 100 -0.14 10.46 -4.09
C LEU A 100 -0.91 11.71 -4.49
N ASN A 101 -1.62 12.34 -3.55
CA ASN A 101 -2.35 13.60 -3.80
C ASN A 101 -1.42 14.77 -4.14
N LYS A 102 -0.18 14.77 -3.65
CA LYS A 102 0.85 15.78 -3.98
C LYS A 102 1.44 15.61 -5.38
N LEU A 103 1.23 14.48 -6.05
CA LEU A 103 1.69 14.23 -7.42
C LEU A 103 0.71 14.76 -8.49
N LYS A 104 -0.20 15.67 -8.10
CA LYS A 104 -0.92 16.53 -9.02
C LYS A 104 0.07 17.41 -9.78
N VAL A 105 0.04 17.33 -11.10
CA VAL A 105 0.72 18.26 -11.99
C VAL A 105 -0.11 19.54 -12.02
N ASN A 106 0.40 20.60 -11.42
CA ASN A 106 -0.11 21.94 -11.68
C ASN A 106 0.41 22.35 -13.07
N LYS A 107 -0.43 22.27 -14.08
CA LYS A 107 -0.26 23.03 -15.33
C LYS A 107 -1.05 24.32 -15.21
#